data_AF-A0A8C9F603-F1
#
_entry.id   AF-A0A8C9F603-F1
#
_cell.length_a   1.000
_cell.length_b   1.000
_cell.length_c   1.000
_cell.angle_alpha   90.00
_cell.angle_beta   90.00
_cell.angle_gamma   90.00
#
_symmetry.space_group_name_H-M   'P 1'
#
loop_
_entity.id
_entity.type
_entity.pdbx_description
1 polymer ?
#
loop_
_entity_poly.entity_id
_entity_poly.type
_entity_poly.pdbx_seq_one_letter_code
_entity_poly.pdbx_strand_id
1 'polypeptide(L)'
;MRFNMPTGTNMLPTNFNSQTPYIPFNLGALSAMSNQQLEDLINQGREKVVEATNSVTAARIQPLEDIISTIWKENVTLTESQVQALALSRQASQELDVKRREAIYNDVLTKQQMLISCVQRILMNRRLQQQYNQQQQQHMSYQQTAMSHLMMPKPPNLIMNPSNYQQIDMRGMYQSVSGGMQPPPLQRAPPPMRGKNAGPSQGKSM
;
A
#
# COMPACT_ATOMS: atom_id res chain seq x y z
N MET A 1 -30.52 -36.07 35.64
CA MET A 1 -30.72 -35.98 34.17
C MET A 1 -29.38 -35.71 33.53
N ARG A 2 -28.89 -36.61 32.67
CA ARG A 2 -27.61 -36.45 31.96
C ARG A 2 -27.90 -35.69 30.67
N PHE A 3 -27.29 -34.51 30.50
CA PHE A 3 -27.41 -33.72 29.28
C PHE A 3 -26.38 -34.22 28.26
N ASN A 4 -26.89 -34.78 27.17
CA ASN A 4 -26.13 -35.11 25.98
C ASN A 4 -25.93 -33.82 25.17
N MET A 5 -24.69 -33.31 25.12
CA MET A 5 -24.33 -32.18 24.27
C MET A 5 -24.01 -32.69 22.85
N PRO A 6 -24.43 -32.02 21.77
CA PRO A 6 -24.07 -32.43 20.42
C PRO A 6 -22.59 -32.13 20.15
N THR A 7 -21.84 -33.14 19.76
CA THR A 7 -20.50 -33.04 19.17
C THR A 7 -20.62 -32.38 17.79
N GLY A 8 -20.22 -31.12 17.65
CA GLY A 8 -20.24 -30.45 16.35
C GLY A 8 -19.89 -28.97 16.31
N THR A 9 -19.74 -28.28 17.45
CA THR A 9 -19.28 -26.89 17.44
C THR A 9 -17.75 -26.86 17.41
N ASN A 10 -17.20 -26.66 16.21
CA ASN A 10 -15.78 -26.39 15.99
C ASN A 10 -15.45 -25.01 16.57
N MET A 11 -15.32 -24.93 17.90
CA MET A 11 -14.84 -23.75 18.61
C MET A 11 -13.34 -23.65 18.30
N LEU A 12 -13.00 -22.81 17.33
CA LEU A 12 -11.61 -22.50 17.00
C LEU A 12 -10.89 -22.00 18.26
N PRO A 13 -9.76 -22.60 18.65
CA PRO A 13 -9.02 -22.14 19.82
C PRO A 13 -8.48 -20.73 19.54
N THR A 14 -8.87 -19.77 20.36
CA THR A 14 -8.25 -18.45 20.44
C THR A 14 -6.83 -18.61 20.97
N ASN A 15 -5.89 -18.86 20.05
CA ASN A 15 -4.47 -18.90 20.35
C ASN A 15 -3.92 -17.46 20.36
N PHE A 16 -3.51 -16.98 21.55
CA PHE A 16 -3.01 -15.63 21.77
C PHE A 16 -1.52 -15.44 21.44
N ASN A 17 -0.85 -16.40 20.80
CA ASN A 17 0.55 -16.24 20.40
C ASN A 17 0.80 -16.86 19.02
N SER A 18 1.28 -16.02 18.08
CA SER A 18 1.47 -16.22 16.63
C SER A 18 0.33 -15.71 15.73
N GLN A 19 0.09 -14.39 15.79
CA GLN A 19 -0.70 -13.67 14.79
C GLN A 19 0.08 -13.66 13.46
N THR A 20 -0.18 -14.65 12.60
CA THR A 20 -0.08 -14.36 11.17
C THR A 20 -1.09 -13.25 10.93
N PRO A 21 -0.71 -12.06 10.41
CA PRO A 21 -1.65 -10.96 10.26
C PRO A 21 -2.85 -11.45 9.46
N TYR A 22 -4.03 -11.47 10.08
CA TYR A 22 -5.25 -11.83 9.37
C TYR A 22 -5.46 -10.77 8.30
N ILE A 23 -5.18 -11.11 7.04
CA ILE A 23 -5.42 -10.21 5.90
C ILE A 23 -6.85 -10.52 5.44
N PRO A 24 -7.85 -9.65 5.71
CA PRO A 24 -9.24 -9.92 5.35
C PRO A 24 -9.53 -9.74 3.85
N PHE A 25 -8.49 -9.53 3.04
CA PHE A 25 -8.59 -9.28 1.61
C PHE A 25 -7.97 -10.42 0.81
N ASN A 26 -8.67 -10.86 -0.23
CA ASN A 26 -8.11 -11.78 -1.20
C ASN A 26 -7.12 -11.03 -2.09
N LEU A 27 -5.82 -11.15 -1.79
CA LEU A 27 -4.76 -10.43 -2.51
C LEU A 27 -4.71 -10.81 -4.00
N GLY A 28 -5.10 -12.04 -4.36
CA GLY A 28 -5.20 -12.48 -5.76
C GLY A 28 -6.32 -11.77 -6.53
N ALA A 29 -7.47 -11.54 -5.89
CA ALA A 29 -8.56 -10.77 -6.49
C ALA A 29 -8.17 -9.29 -6.64
N LEU A 30 -7.56 -8.69 -5.62
CA LEU A 30 -7.09 -7.30 -5.70
C LEU A 30 -6.00 -7.12 -6.77
N SER A 31 -5.07 -8.08 -6.90
CA SER A 31 -3.99 -7.98 -7.89
C SER A 31 -4.46 -8.14 -9.34
N ALA A 32 -5.68 -8.64 -9.58
CA ALA A 32 -6.30 -8.72 -10.90
C ALA A 32 -7.02 -7.43 -11.32
N MET A 33 -7.36 -6.53 -10.38
CA MET A 33 -8.08 -5.28 -10.64
C MET A 33 -7.22 -4.22 -11.31
N SER A 34 -7.79 -3.37 -12.17
CA SER A 34 -7.04 -2.25 -12.75
C SER A 34 -6.59 -1.24 -11.69
N ASN A 35 -5.60 -0.39 -12.01
CA ASN A 35 -5.17 0.66 -11.07
C ASN A 35 -6.34 1.60 -10.69
N GLN A 36 -7.21 1.94 -11.65
CA GLN A 36 -8.39 2.75 -11.41
C GLN A 36 -9.36 2.07 -10.44
N GLN A 37 -9.65 0.78 -10.65
CA GLN A 37 -10.54 0.03 -9.76
C GLN A 37 -10.00 -0.04 -8.33
N LEU A 38 -8.67 -0.14 -8.17
CA LEU A 38 -8.04 -0.11 -6.85
C LEU A 38 -8.16 1.28 -6.19
N GLU A 39 -8.03 2.36 -6.96
CA GLU A 39 -8.23 3.71 -6.46
C GLU A 39 -9.68 3.96 -6.05
N ASP A 40 -10.65 3.55 -6.87
CA ASP A 40 -12.07 3.66 -6.57
C ASP A 40 -12.45 2.87 -5.31
N LEU A 41 -11.87 1.69 -5.10
CA LEU A 41 -12.05 0.90 -3.88
C LEU A 41 -11.50 1.62 -2.64
N ILE A 42 -10.34 2.28 -2.77
CA ILE A 42 -9.77 3.09 -1.68
C ILE A 42 -10.69 4.27 -1.36
N ASN A 43 -11.24 4.93 -2.38
CA ASN A 43 -12.17 6.04 -2.21
C ASN A 43 -13.47 5.59 -1.55
N GLN A 44 -14.06 4.48 -1.99
CA GLN A 44 -15.23 3.88 -1.34
C GLN A 44 -14.95 3.55 0.14
N GLY A 45 -13.79 2.99 0.42
CA GLY A 45 -13.42 2.69 1.79
C GLY A 45 -13.19 3.95 2.65
N ARG A 46 -12.70 5.06 2.06
CA ARG A 46 -12.62 6.37 2.74
C ARG A 46 -14.00 6.92 3.06
N GLU A 47 -14.94 6.85 2.12
CA GLU A 47 -16.33 7.29 2.34
C GLU A 47 -16.98 6.52 3.50
N LYS A 48 -16.78 5.19 3.56
CA LYS A 48 -17.25 4.37 4.68
C LYS A 48 -16.65 4.76 6.02
N VAL A 49 -15.36 5.12 6.05
CA VAL A 49 -14.73 5.65 7.27
C VAL A 49 -15.42 6.94 7.70
N VAL A 50 -15.68 7.86 6.78
CA VAL A 50 -16.37 9.12 7.07
C VAL A 50 -17.78 8.88 7.60
N GLU A 51 -18.54 7.98 6.98
CA GLU A 51 -19.88 7.60 7.46
C GLU A 51 -19.82 7.03 8.89
N ALA A 52 -18.88 6.11 9.15
CA ALA A 52 -18.72 5.52 10.48
C ALA A 52 -18.28 6.56 11.52
N THR A 53 -17.39 7.50 11.16
CA THR A 53 -17.01 8.64 12.01
C THR A 53 -18.22 9.50 12.34
N ASN A 54 -19.01 9.88 11.33
CA ASN A 54 -20.21 10.70 11.54
C ASN A 54 -21.22 9.99 12.45
N SER A 55 -21.38 8.67 12.30
CA SER A 55 -22.22 7.85 13.18
C SER A 55 -21.77 7.91 14.63
N VAL A 56 -20.46 7.74 14.90
CA VAL A 56 -19.90 7.87 16.26
C VAL A 56 -20.08 9.28 16.80
N THR A 57 -19.79 10.31 16.01
CA THR A 57 -19.93 11.72 16.43
C THR A 57 -21.38 12.10 16.72
N ALA A 58 -22.34 11.54 15.98
CA ALA A 58 -23.76 11.76 16.22
C ALA A 58 -24.30 11.04 17.47
N ALA A 59 -23.56 10.06 17.99
CA ALA A 59 -23.96 9.32 19.18
C ALA A 59 -23.83 10.21 20.42
N ARG A 60 -24.94 10.45 21.11
CA ARG A 60 -24.97 11.24 22.34
C ARG A 60 -25.62 10.46 23.47
N ILE A 61 -24.94 10.44 24.62
CA ILE A 61 -25.53 9.98 25.87
C ILE A 61 -26.23 11.17 26.50
N GLN A 62 -27.53 11.03 26.77
CA GLN A 62 -28.31 12.03 27.49
C GLN A 62 -27.96 11.95 28.98
N PRO A 63 -27.93 13.10 29.69
CA PRO A 63 -27.78 13.08 31.14
C PRO A 63 -28.98 12.38 31.77
N LEU A 64 -28.75 11.70 32.90
CA LEU A 64 -29.76 10.86 33.53
C LEU A 64 -31.01 11.67 33.92
N GLU A 65 -30.82 12.92 34.31
CA GLU A 65 -31.86 13.87 34.70
C GLU A 65 -32.82 14.17 33.54
N ASP A 66 -32.29 14.32 32.32
CA ASP A 66 -33.09 14.53 31.11
C ASP A 66 -33.86 13.26 30.73
N ILE A 67 -33.24 12.09 30.91
CA ILE A 67 -33.89 10.79 30.67
C ILE A 67 -35.05 10.59 31.65
N ILE A 68 -34.82 10.82 32.94
CA ILE A 68 -35.84 10.75 34.00
C ILE A 68 -36.99 11.71 33.69
N SER A 69 -36.68 12.97 33.35
CA SER A 69 -37.67 13.99 32.99
C SER A 69 -38.52 13.57 31.79
N THR A 70 -37.89 12.95 30.79
CA THR A 70 -38.58 12.45 29.59
C THR A 70 -39.50 11.27 29.92
N ILE A 71 -39.03 10.30 30.72
CA ILE A 71 -39.84 9.15 31.13
C ILE A 71 -41.04 9.62 31.96
N TRP A 72 -40.87 10.58 32.87
CA TRP A 72 -41.98 11.16 33.63
C TRP A 72 -43.02 11.81 32.74
N LYS A 73 -42.59 12.57 31.72
CA LYS A 73 -43.50 13.18 30.73
C LYS A 73 -44.25 12.14 29.91
N GLU A 74 -43.59 11.04 29.54
CA GLU A 74 -44.17 9.95 28.75
C GLU A 74 -45.05 9.00 29.58
N ASN A 75 -44.80 8.89 30.90
CA ASN A 75 -45.39 7.87 31.77
C ASN A 75 -45.76 8.45 33.15
N VAL A 76 -46.82 9.24 33.20
CA VAL A 76 -47.30 9.92 34.42
C VAL A 76 -47.82 8.99 35.53
N THR A 77 -48.10 7.72 35.23
CA THR A 77 -48.66 6.77 36.20
C THR A 77 -47.63 5.90 36.92
N LEU A 78 -46.35 5.99 36.51
CA LEU A 78 -45.29 5.17 37.09
C LEU A 78 -44.85 5.70 38.46
N THR A 79 -44.37 4.80 39.32
CA THR A 79 -43.71 5.20 40.57
C THR A 79 -42.29 5.68 40.31
N GLU A 80 -41.73 6.44 41.24
CA GLU A 80 -40.33 6.90 41.16
C GLU A 80 -39.34 5.76 40.93
N SER A 81 -39.50 4.64 41.65
CA SER A 81 -38.65 3.46 41.49
C SER A 81 -38.74 2.85 40.08
N GLN A 82 -39.94 2.82 39.49
CA GLN A 82 -40.16 2.34 38.13
C GLN A 82 -39.53 3.29 37.11
N VAL A 83 -39.70 4.61 37.29
CA VAL A 83 -39.09 5.63 36.43
C VAL A 83 -37.57 5.55 36.49
N GLN A 84 -36.98 5.39 37.68
CA GLN A 84 -35.54 5.29 37.85
C GLN A 84 -34.96 4.02 37.21
N ALA A 85 -35.65 2.87 37.37
CA ALA A 85 -35.26 1.63 36.70
C ALA A 85 -35.29 1.76 35.16
N LEU A 86 -36.34 2.38 34.61
CA LEU A 86 -36.43 2.66 33.17
C LEU A 86 -35.35 3.63 32.71
N ALA A 87 -35.04 4.65 33.51
CA ALA A 87 -34.02 5.64 33.18
C ALA A 87 -32.63 5.00 33.09
N LEU A 88 -32.27 4.17 34.07
CA LEU A 88 -31.02 3.41 34.05
C LEU A 88 -30.97 2.44 32.86
N SER A 89 -32.08 1.79 32.52
CA SER A 89 -32.16 0.90 31.35
C SER A 89 -31.96 1.67 30.02
N ARG A 90 -32.58 2.85 29.87
CA ARG A 90 -32.38 3.72 28.69
C ARG A 90 -30.95 4.23 28.63
N GLN A 91 -30.37 4.64 29.75
CA GLN A 91 -28.98 5.11 29.82
C GLN A 91 -28.00 4.00 29.40
N ALA A 92 -28.15 2.79 29.96
CA ALA A 92 -27.34 1.63 29.56
C ALA A 92 -27.50 1.30 28.06
N SER A 93 -28.70 1.46 27.51
CA SER A 93 -28.96 1.24 26.08
C SER A 93 -28.24 2.28 25.21
N GLN A 94 -28.21 3.56 25.61
CA GLN A 94 -27.45 4.61 24.92
C GLN A 94 -25.94 4.33 24.97
N GLU A 95 -25.41 3.90 26.12
CA GLU A 95 -24.00 3.53 26.25
C GLU A 95 -23.60 2.34 25.35
N LEU A 96 -24.46 1.31 25.28
CA LEU A 96 -24.23 0.16 24.39
C LEU A 96 -24.27 0.57 22.92
N ASP A 97 -25.17 1.48 22.54
CA ASP A 97 -25.25 2.00 21.17
C ASP A 97 -23.99 2.79 20.78
N VAL A 98 -23.47 3.63 21.69
CA VAL A 98 -22.18 4.32 21.51
C VAL A 98 -21.05 3.30 21.30
N LYS A 99 -20.89 2.33 22.21
CA LYS A 99 -19.85 1.29 22.11
C LYS A 99 -19.94 0.49 20.82
N ARG A 100 -21.17 0.19 20.37
CA ARG A 100 -21.40 -0.51 19.10
C ARG A 100 -20.92 0.33 17.91
N ARG A 101 -21.27 1.62 17.86
CA ARG A 101 -20.83 2.52 16.79
C ARG A 101 -19.31 2.68 16.79
N GLU A 102 -18.69 2.80 17.96
CA GLU A 102 -17.23 2.84 18.09
C GLU A 102 -16.57 1.56 17.56
N ALA A 103 -17.11 0.39 17.88
CA ALA A 103 -16.61 -0.89 17.36
C ALA A 103 -16.70 -0.96 15.84
N ILE A 104 -17.82 -0.48 15.25
CA ILE A 104 -18.00 -0.41 13.79
C ILE A 104 -16.96 0.54 13.17
N TYR A 105 -16.78 1.73 13.72
CA TYR A 105 -15.77 2.68 13.24
C TYR A 105 -14.36 2.08 13.26
N ASN A 106 -13.96 1.43 14.36
CA ASN A 106 -12.66 0.80 14.48
C ASN A 106 -12.46 -0.33 13.45
N ASP A 107 -13.48 -1.15 13.21
CA ASP A 107 -13.44 -2.21 12.20
C ASP A 107 -13.29 -1.62 10.78
N VAL A 108 -14.10 -0.62 10.43
CA VAL A 108 -14.06 0.05 9.13
C VAL A 108 -12.71 0.73 8.90
N LEU A 109 -12.20 1.47 9.89
CA LEU A 109 -10.88 2.11 9.83
C LEU A 109 -9.76 1.08 9.64
N THR A 110 -9.80 0.00 10.42
CA THR A 110 -8.80 -1.09 10.34
C THR A 110 -8.81 -1.72 8.95
N LYS A 111 -10.00 -2.07 8.43
CA LYS A 111 -10.16 -2.59 7.07
C LYS A 111 -9.62 -1.62 6.03
N GLN A 112 -9.89 -0.33 6.17
CA GLN A 112 -9.41 0.68 5.23
C GLN A 112 -7.89 0.81 5.22
N GLN A 113 -7.25 0.83 6.38
CA GLN A 113 -5.79 0.87 6.49
C GLN A 113 -5.14 -0.36 5.84
N MET A 114 -5.70 -1.55 6.08
CA MET A 114 -5.24 -2.78 5.45
C MET A 114 -5.46 -2.78 3.93
N LEU A 115 -6.59 -2.25 3.44
CA LEU A 115 -6.85 -2.11 2.01
C LEU A 115 -5.79 -1.21 1.34
N ILE A 116 -5.53 -0.04 1.93
CA ILE A 116 -4.48 0.88 1.47
C ILE A 116 -3.13 0.16 1.39
N SER A 117 -2.75 -0.58 2.43
CA SER A 117 -1.49 -1.34 2.46
C SER A 117 -1.43 -2.40 1.35
N CYS A 118 -2.52 -3.14 1.13
CA CYS A 118 -2.60 -4.15 0.08
C CYS A 118 -2.45 -3.53 -1.32
N VAL A 119 -3.19 -2.44 -1.58
CA VAL A 119 -3.15 -1.72 -2.87
C VAL A 119 -1.76 -1.16 -3.15
N GLN A 120 -1.13 -0.52 -2.16
CA GLN A 120 0.24 -0.01 -2.30
C GLN A 120 1.23 -1.12 -2.66
N ARG A 121 1.13 -2.27 -2.01
CA ARG A 121 1.96 -3.44 -2.32
C ARG A 121 1.74 -3.94 -3.75
N ILE A 122 0.50 -3.99 -4.23
CA ILE A 122 0.18 -4.42 -5.60
C ILE A 122 0.78 -3.45 -6.62
N LEU A 123 0.57 -2.15 -6.45
CA LEU A 123 1.09 -1.13 -7.36
C LEU A 123 2.62 -1.13 -7.41
N MET A 124 3.27 -1.33 -6.27
CA MET A 124 4.73 -1.47 -6.20
C MET A 124 5.23 -2.69 -6.98
N ASN A 125 4.58 -3.86 -6.80
CA ASN A 125 4.95 -5.07 -7.53
C ASN A 125 4.75 -4.92 -9.04
N ARG A 126 3.68 -4.27 -9.49
CA ARG A 126 3.45 -3.97 -10.91
C ARG A 126 4.57 -3.13 -11.51
N ARG A 127 5.00 -2.08 -10.79
CA ARG A 127 6.10 -1.22 -11.24
C ARG A 127 7.41 -2.00 -11.34
N LEU A 128 7.70 -2.84 -10.35
CA LEU A 128 8.89 -3.69 -10.35
C LEU A 128 8.88 -4.69 -11.53
N GLN A 129 7.74 -5.32 -11.81
CA GLN A 129 7.60 -6.24 -12.94
C GLN A 129 7.78 -5.55 -14.29
N GLN A 130 7.27 -4.32 -14.45
CA GLN A 130 7.52 -3.50 -15.65
C GLN A 130 9.01 -3.17 -15.82
N GLN A 131 9.73 -2.92 -14.73
CA GLN A 131 11.16 -2.65 -14.78
C GLN A 131 11.96 -3.91 -15.20
N TYR A 132 11.62 -5.08 -14.67
CA TYR A 132 12.23 -6.35 -15.07
C TYR A 132 11.97 -6.68 -16.54
N ASN A 133 10.74 -6.49 -17.03
CA ASN A 133 10.41 -6.74 -18.43
C ASN A 133 11.16 -5.81 -19.39
N GLN A 134 11.33 -4.53 -19.03
CA GLN A 134 12.12 -3.61 -19.84
C GLN A 134 13.61 -3.98 -19.88
N GLN A 135 14.20 -4.41 -18.75
CA GLN A 135 15.58 -4.90 -18.75
C GLN A 135 15.73 -6.15 -19.62
N GLN A 136 14.80 -7.10 -19.52
CA GLN A 136 14.86 -8.34 -20.32
C GLN A 136 14.71 -8.06 -21.82
N GLN A 137 13.83 -7.12 -22.22
CA GLN A 137 13.72 -6.69 -23.61
C GLN A 137 14.99 -5.98 -24.11
N GLN A 138 15.63 -5.14 -23.29
CA GLN A 138 16.91 -4.53 -23.67
C GLN A 138 17.98 -5.61 -23.92
N HIS A 139 18.13 -6.60 -23.03
CA HIS A 139 19.08 -7.69 -23.24
C HIS A 139 18.82 -8.48 -24.53
N MET A 140 17.55 -8.79 -24.82
CA MET A 140 17.15 -9.44 -26.08
C MET A 140 17.46 -8.57 -27.31
N SER A 141 17.16 -7.28 -27.23
CA SER A 141 17.47 -6.29 -28.27
C SER A 141 18.98 -6.18 -28.53
N TYR A 142 19.79 -6.14 -27.47
CA TYR A 142 21.25 -6.10 -27.60
C TYR A 142 21.78 -7.36 -28.27
N GLN A 143 21.24 -8.54 -27.95
CA GLN A 143 21.66 -9.79 -28.60
C GLN A 143 21.24 -9.83 -30.08
N GLN A 144 20.02 -9.39 -30.43
CA GLN A 144 19.61 -9.31 -31.85
C GLN A 144 20.44 -8.29 -32.63
N THR A 145 20.74 -7.13 -32.04
CA THR A 145 21.56 -6.09 -32.70
C THR A 145 23.00 -6.58 -32.90
N ALA A 146 23.57 -7.24 -31.90
CA ALA A 146 24.90 -7.85 -32.00
C ALA A 146 24.94 -8.98 -33.04
N MET A 147 23.89 -9.82 -33.09
CA MET A 147 23.76 -10.84 -34.14
C MET A 147 23.61 -10.21 -35.52
N SER A 148 22.78 -9.17 -35.68
CA SER A 148 22.59 -8.46 -36.96
C SER A 148 23.87 -7.79 -37.46
N HIS A 149 24.69 -7.22 -36.56
CA HIS A 149 26.02 -6.70 -36.92
C HIS A 149 27.00 -7.80 -37.38
N LEU A 150 26.82 -9.05 -36.95
CA LEU A 150 27.62 -10.19 -37.41
C LEU A 150 27.20 -10.69 -38.81
N MET A 151 26.03 -10.30 -39.31
CA MET A 151 25.46 -10.75 -40.60
C MET A 151 25.61 -9.72 -41.72
N MET A 152 26.54 -8.77 -41.60
CA MET A 152 26.76 -7.74 -42.63
C MET A 152 26.74 -8.35 -44.05
N PRO A 153 25.81 -7.93 -44.92
CA PRO A 153 25.82 -8.40 -46.30
C PRO A 153 27.15 -7.97 -46.93
N LYS A 154 27.83 -8.94 -47.54
CA LYS A 154 29.07 -8.74 -48.30
C LYS A 154 28.95 -7.46 -49.14
N PRO A 155 29.88 -6.50 -49.05
CA PRO A 155 29.79 -5.27 -49.80
C PRO A 155 29.67 -5.58 -51.30
N PRO A 156 28.72 -4.98 -52.04
CA PRO A 156 28.66 -5.13 -53.49
C PRO A 156 29.94 -4.55 -54.10
N ASN A 157 30.71 -5.41 -54.76
CA ASN A 157 31.82 -5.13 -55.67
C ASN A 157 32.37 -3.68 -55.64
N LEU A 158 33.30 -3.42 -54.72
CA LEU A 158 34.30 -2.39 -54.96
C LEU A 158 35.24 -2.92 -56.06
N ILE A 159 34.97 -2.53 -57.30
CA ILE A 159 35.92 -2.66 -58.39
C ILE A 159 37.15 -1.85 -57.99
N MET A 160 38.22 -2.57 -57.69
CA MET A 160 39.53 -2.05 -57.35
C MET A 160 40.12 -1.43 -58.62
N ASN A 161 40.05 -0.10 -58.76
CA ASN A 161 40.71 0.64 -59.81
C ASN A 161 42.16 0.97 -59.35
N PRO A 162 43.21 0.43 -59.99
CA PRO A 162 44.59 0.69 -59.57
C PRO A 162 45.15 1.84 -60.39
N SER A 163 44.96 3.09 -59.95
CA SER A 163 45.79 4.22 -60.41
C SER A 163 45.63 5.42 -59.48
N ASN A 164 46.78 5.94 -59.05
CA ASN A 164 47.02 7.20 -58.33
C ASN A 164 47.06 7.09 -56.80
N TYR A 165 48.19 6.60 -56.30
CA TYR A 165 48.71 7.01 -55.00
C TYR A 165 48.93 8.53 -55.02
N GLN A 166 48.03 9.30 -54.39
CA GLN A 166 48.41 10.59 -53.84
C GLN A 166 48.79 10.40 -52.37
N GLN A 167 50.02 10.80 -52.05
CA GLN A 167 50.57 10.87 -50.71
C GLN A 167 49.60 11.60 -49.78
N ILE A 168 49.11 10.90 -48.76
CA ILE A 168 48.55 11.56 -47.59
C ILE A 168 49.75 12.12 -46.82
N ASP A 169 49.86 13.45 -46.83
CA ASP A 169 50.84 14.21 -46.05
C ASP A 169 50.53 14.05 -44.55
N MET A 170 51.46 13.43 -43.82
CA MET A 170 51.36 13.18 -42.37
C MET A 170 51.80 14.39 -41.51
N ARG A 171 51.96 15.60 -42.08
CA ARG A 171 52.40 16.78 -41.33
C ARG A 171 51.27 17.69 -40.81
N GLY A 172 50.06 17.15 -40.65
CA GLY A 172 48.90 17.85 -40.06
C GLY A 172 48.50 17.39 -38.64
N MET A 173 49.15 16.37 -38.08
CA MET A 173 48.67 15.69 -36.85
C MET A 173 49.18 16.28 -35.53
N TYR A 174 49.60 17.54 -35.50
CA TYR A 174 49.91 18.25 -34.25
C TYR A 174 49.42 19.70 -34.30
N GLN A 175 48.15 19.89 -33.93
CA GLN A 175 47.73 21.14 -33.30
C GLN A 175 46.79 20.82 -32.13
N SER A 176 47.38 20.82 -30.95
CA SER A 176 46.73 20.80 -29.65
C SER A 176 46.22 22.21 -29.32
N VAL A 177 44.92 22.42 -29.08
CA VAL A 177 44.37 22.97 -27.82
C VAL A 177 42.84 23.15 -27.83
N SER A 178 42.26 22.83 -26.68
CA SER A 178 41.03 23.35 -26.05
C SER A 178 39.66 22.80 -26.49
N GLY A 179 39.06 22.00 -25.60
CA GLY A 179 37.63 21.63 -25.65
C GLY A 179 37.42 20.15 -25.32
N GLY A 180 37.02 19.84 -24.09
CA GLY A 180 37.08 18.52 -23.50
C GLY A 180 36.37 17.40 -24.28
N MET A 181 37.12 16.33 -24.57
CA MET A 181 36.57 14.99 -24.73
C MET A 181 37.23 14.09 -23.68
N GLN A 182 36.57 14.01 -22.52
CA GLN A 182 36.81 12.95 -21.56
C GLN A 182 36.50 11.60 -22.23
N PRO A 183 37.31 10.55 -21.99
CA PRO A 183 36.91 9.19 -22.35
C PRO A 183 35.66 8.78 -21.55
N PRO A 184 34.78 7.92 -22.09
CA PRO A 184 33.62 7.42 -21.33
C PRO A 184 34.12 6.63 -20.11
N PRO A 185 33.64 6.91 -18.88
CA PRO A 185 34.02 6.09 -17.74
C PRO A 185 33.41 4.70 -17.88
N LEU A 186 34.25 3.67 -17.71
CA LEU A 186 33.81 2.32 -17.40
C LEU A 186 32.91 2.40 -16.16
N GLN A 187 31.65 1.96 -16.28
CA GLN A 187 30.71 1.86 -15.16
C GLN A 187 31.30 0.92 -14.09
N ARG A 188 31.90 1.52 -13.06
CA ARG A 188 32.27 0.83 -11.84
C ARG A 188 30.97 0.45 -11.12
N ALA A 189 30.81 -0.83 -10.81
CA ALA A 189 29.67 -1.37 -10.07
C ALA A 189 29.31 -0.52 -8.83
N PRO A 190 28.03 -0.35 -8.48
CA PRO A 190 27.64 0.30 -7.23
C PRO A 190 28.22 -0.47 -6.04
N PRO A 191 28.88 0.19 -5.07
CA PRO A 191 29.29 -0.47 -3.84
C PRO A 191 28.06 -0.83 -2.99
N PRO A 192 28.14 -1.90 -2.16
CA PRO A 192 27.06 -2.33 -1.31
C PRO A 192 26.76 -1.26 -0.24
N MET A 193 25.46 -1.07 0.03
CA MET A 193 24.94 -0.18 1.06
C MET A 193 25.50 -0.57 2.43
N ARG A 194 26.54 0.14 2.89
CA ARG A 194 27.05 0.04 4.25
C ARG A 194 26.15 0.88 5.15
N GLY A 195 25.38 0.19 6.00
CA GLY A 195 24.54 0.80 7.01
C GLY A 195 25.31 1.78 7.88
N LYS A 196 24.69 2.94 8.13
CA LYS A 196 25.11 3.83 9.21
C LYS A 196 23.86 4.29 9.95
N ASN A 197 23.87 3.86 11.21
CA ASN A 197 22.84 3.99 12.21
C ASN A 197 22.39 5.43 12.42
N ALA A 198 21.14 5.57 12.85
CA ALA A 198 20.61 6.74 13.53
C ALA A 198 21.52 7.10 14.73
N GLY A 199 21.94 8.37 14.79
CA GLY A 199 22.57 8.91 16.00
C GLY A 199 21.52 9.02 17.11
N PRO A 200 21.86 8.67 18.37
CA PRO A 200 20.95 8.87 19.49
C PRO A 200 20.82 10.37 19.80
N SER A 201 19.58 10.84 19.83
CA SER A 201 19.21 12.11 20.45
C SER A 201 19.57 12.04 21.93
N GLN A 202 20.57 12.79 22.36
CA GLN A 202 20.80 13.02 23.78
C GLN A 202 19.74 14.00 24.28
N GLY A 203 18.79 13.48 25.04
CA GLY A 203 18.08 14.29 26.02
C GLY A 203 18.99 14.58 27.22
N LYS A 204 18.86 15.78 27.80
CA LYS A 204 19.00 15.99 29.24
C LYS A 204 18.34 17.31 29.65
N SER A 205 17.45 17.17 30.62
CA SER A 205 16.79 18.19 31.41
C SER A 205 17.78 19.04 32.21
N MET A 206 17.52 20.34 32.34
CA MET A 206 17.14 21.04 33.58
C MET A 206 16.64 22.43 33.24
#